data_AF-A0A968UAV2-F1
#
_entry.id   AF-A0A968UAV2-F1
#
_cell.length_a   1.000
_cell.length_b   1.000
_cell.length_c   1.000
_cell.angle_alpha   90.00
_cell.angle_beta   90.00
_cell.angle_gamma   90.00
#
_symmetry.space_group_name_H-M   'P 1'
#
loop_
_entity.id
_entity.type
_entity.pdbx_description
1 polymer ?
#
loop_
_entity_poly.entity_id
_entity_poly.type
_entity_poly.pdbx_seq_one_letter_code
_entity_poly.pdbx_strand_id
1 'polypeptide(L)'
;MKWLPTLFNRLPALYASSQQGFNKQKLKGRAEYSVQITQEVRKGFAAIQQDLLRSSTPLLSTNESEIDKSIKEAKAALQELSDFLPEKDLTWKNVIRLVKPILAELKEQDPQMLNSEKVRSRSSNLWDDSIHKK
;
A
#
# COMPACT_ATOMS: atom_id res chain seq x y z
N MET A 1 27.37 14.10 1.85
CA MET A 1 27.42 12.62 1.72
C MET A 1 28.39 12.25 0.60
N LYS A 2 29.61 11.85 0.96
CA LYS A 2 30.65 11.50 -0.01
C LYS A 2 30.55 9.99 -0.24
N TRP A 3 29.99 9.58 -1.36
CA TRP A 3 29.93 8.18 -1.77
C TRP A 3 31.38 7.71 -1.96
N LEU A 4 31.89 6.89 -1.04
CA LEU A 4 33.19 6.24 -1.23
C LEU A 4 33.02 5.31 -2.44
N PRO A 5 33.77 5.54 -3.54
CA PRO A 5 33.61 4.75 -4.74
C PRO A 5 33.94 3.30 -4.44
N THR A 6 33.13 2.45 -5.05
CA THR A 6 33.16 0.99 -5.06
C THR A 6 34.58 0.44 -5.07
N LEU A 7 34.77 -0.66 -4.32
CA LEU A 7 35.97 -1.48 -4.20
C LEU A 7 36.77 -1.64 -5.52
N PHE A 8 36.06 -1.68 -6.65
CA PHE A 8 36.62 -1.78 -7.98
C PHE A 8 37.60 -0.64 -8.35
N ASN A 9 37.34 0.59 -7.91
CA ASN A 9 38.17 1.76 -8.24
C ASN A 9 39.53 1.77 -7.52
N ARG A 10 39.76 0.84 -6.58
CA ARG A 10 41.01 0.72 -5.81
C ARG A 10 41.87 -0.46 -6.23
N LEU A 11 41.36 -1.30 -7.12
CA LEU A 11 42.09 -2.46 -7.63
C LEU A 11 42.96 -2.06 -8.83
N PRO A 12 44.13 -2.70 -9.00
CA PRO A 12 44.95 -2.50 -10.19
C PRO A 12 44.19 -2.94 -11.44
N ALA A 13 44.23 -2.09 -12.48
CA ALA A 13 43.56 -2.37 -13.74
C ALA A 13 44.27 -3.50 -14.50
N LEU A 14 43.69 -4.70 -14.49
CA LEU A 14 44.17 -5.88 -15.22
C LEU A 14 43.29 -6.11 -16.45
N TYR A 15 43.40 -5.21 -17.43
CA TYR A 15 42.63 -5.33 -18.67
C TYR A 15 43.30 -6.30 -19.65
N ALA A 16 42.49 -7.05 -20.38
CA ALA A 16 42.92 -7.92 -21.46
C ALA A 16 41.90 -7.91 -22.61
N SER A 17 42.38 -7.74 -23.83
CA SER A 17 41.58 -7.81 -25.07
C SER A 17 41.68 -9.17 -25.77
N SER A 18 42.44 -10.11 -25.22
CA SER A 18 42.64 -11.45 -25.79
C SER A 18 42.83 -12.51 -24.70
N GLN A 19 42.56 -13.78 -25.03
CA GLN A 19 42.70 -14.90 -24.08
C GLN A 19 44.16 -15.07 -23.60
N GLN A 20 45.14 -14.86 -24.49
CA GLN A 20 46.55 -14.90 -24.13
C GLN A 20 46.91 -13.74 -23.19
N GLY A 21 46.36 -12.55 -23.44
CA GLY A 21 46.49 -11.39 -22.55
C GLY A 21 45.89 -11.65 -21.17
N PHE A 22 44.72 -12.30 -21.11
CA PHE A 22 44.08 -12.67 -19.86
C PHE A 22 44.96 -13.60 -19.01
N ASN A 23 45.56 -14.62 -19.62
CA ASN A 23 46.46 -15.54 -18.90
C ASN A 23 47.70 -14.82 -18.36
N LYS A 24 48.30 -13.91 -19.14
CA LYS A 24 49.44 -13.09 -18.70
C LYS A 24 49.05 -12.17 -17.53
N GLN A 25 47.92 -11.49 -17.63
CA GLN A 25 47.44 -10.61 -16.57
C GLN A 25 47.02 -11.37 -15.31
N LYS A 26 46.51 -12.59 -15.45
CA LYS A 26 46.20 -13.47 -14.31
C LYS A 26 47.46 -13.89 -13.56
N LEU A 27 48.53 -14.23 -14.28
CA LEU A 27 49.83 -14.54 -13.67
C LEU A 27 50.42 -13.30 -12.99
N LYS A 28 50.40 -12.15 -13.67
CA LYS A 28 50.85 -10.87 -13.12
C LYS A 28 50.06 -10.47 -11.86
N GLY A 29 48.74 -10.58 -11.91
CA GLY A 29 47.85 -10.31 -10.78
C GLY A 29 48.16 -11.17 -9.55
N ARG A 30 48.50 -12.45 -9.76
CA ARG A 30 48.88 -13.35 -8.67
C ARG A 30 50.27 -13.06 -8.10
N ALA A 31 51.23 -12.76 -8.97
CA ALA A 31 52.61 -12.53 -8.56
C ALA A 31 52.79 -11.17 -7.87
N GLU A 32 52.23 -10.10 -8.44
CA GLU A 32 52.52 -8.72 -8.02
C GLU A 32 51.41 -8.12 -7.14
N TYR A 33 50.15 -8.45 -7.38
CA TYR A 33 49.01 -7.73 -6.80
C TYR A 33 48.17 -8.54 -5.81
N SER A 34 48.53 -9.80 -5.52
CA SER A 34 47.73 -10.69 -4.68
C SER A 34 47.47 -10.13 -3.28
N VAL A 35 48.50 -9.56 -2.65
CA VAL A 35 48.40 -8.94 -1.31
C VAL A 35 47.51 -7.71 -1.34
N GLN A 36 47.72 -6.82 -2.32
CA GLN A 36 46.96 -5.58 -2.46
C GLN A 36 45.48 -5.86 -2.74
N ILE A 37 45.17 -6.79 -3.67
CA ILE A 37 43.80 -7.21 -3.97
C ILE A 37 43.14 -7.74 -2.70
N THR A 38 43.82 -8.62 -1.95
CA THR A 38 43.27 -9.20 -0.72
C THR A 38 42.99 -8.13 0.34
N GLN A 39 43.89 -7.17 0.52
CA GLN A 39 43.73 -6.09 1.48
C GLN A 39 42.57 -5.16 1.10
N GLU A 40 42.49 -4.73 -0.15
CA GLU A 40 41.40 -3.87 -0.60
C GLU A 40 40.05 -4.58 -0.50
N VAL A 41 39.97 -5.86 -0.87
CA VAL A 41 38.74 -6.66 -0.70
C VAL A 41 38.32 -6.73 0.77
N ARG A 42 39.25 -6.99 1.69
CA ARG A 42 38.98 -6.99 3.14
C ARG A 42 38.48 -5.63 3.62
N LYS A 43 39.09 -4.53 3.18
CA LYS A 43 38.64 -3.17 3.52
C LYS A 43 37.26 -2.87 2.96
N GLY A 44 36.96 -3.34 1.75
CA GLY A 44 35.63 -3.23 1.13
C GLY A 44 34.56 -3.96 1.94
N PHE A 45 34.84 -5.21 2.32
CA PHE A 45 33.95 -5.98 3.19
C PHE A 45 33.77 -5.33 4.57
N ALA A 46 34.85 -4.87 5.19
CA ALA A 46 34.79 -4.17 6.48
C ALA A 46 33.95 -2.88 6.40
N ALA A 47 34.07 -2.10 5.32
CA ALA A 47 33.27 -0.91 5.12
C ALA A 47 31.77 -1.22 4.95
N ILE A 48 31.43 -2.32 4.27
CA ILE A 48 30.03 -2.78 4.12
C ILE A 48 29.49 -3.27 5.48
N GLN A 49 30.29 -4.04 6.23
CA GLN A 49 29.91 -4.56 7.55
C GLN A 49 29.78 -3.46 8.61
N GLN A 50 30.62 -2.43 8.57
CA GLN A 50 30.50 -1.27 9.45
C GLN A 50 29.25 -0.43 9.14
N ASP A 51 28.79 -0.45 7.90
CA ASP A 51 27.67 0.35 7.40
C ASP A 51 26.38 -0.49 7.26
N LEU A 52 26.16 -1.49 8.14
CA LEU A 52 24.93 -2.29 8.19
C LEU A 52 23.69 -1.47 8.56
N LEU A 53 23.87 -0.28 9.14
CA LEU A 53 22.82 0.70 9.40
C LEU A 53 22.62 1.68 8.25
N ARG A 54 23.26 1.45 7.10
CA ARG A 54 22.88 2.14 5.88
C ARG A 54 21.48 1.69 5.50
N SER A 55 20.49 2.38 6.04
CA SER A 55 19.15 2.49 5.50
C SER A 55 19.32 2.96 4.05
N SER A 56 19.51 2.02 3.13
CA SER A 56 19.18 2.26 1.74
C SER A 56 17.68 2.46 1.79
N THR A 57 17.23 3.71 1.85
CA THR A 57 15.84 4.03 1.56
C THR A 57 15.67 3.54 0.12
N PRO A 58 14.98 2.41 -0.11
CA PRO A 58 14.86 1.89 -1.45
C PRO A 58 14.14 2.97 -2.26
N LEU A 59 14.58 3.19 -3.50
CA LEU A 59 13.80 3.98 -4.43
C LEU A 59 12.55 3.17 -4.72
N LEU A 60 11.48 3.45 -3.97
CA LEU A 60 10.18 2.87 -4.20
C LEU A 60 9.81 3.21 -5.64
N SER A 61 9.46 2.19 -6.42
CA SER A 61 8.87 2.41 -7.73
C SER A 61 7.62 3.29 -7.53
N THR A 62 7.30 4.17 -8.48
CA THR A 62 6.10 5.02 -8.42
C THR A 62 4.86 4.19 -8.05
N ASN A 63 4.80 2.95 -8.56
CA ASN A 63 3.76 1.97 -8.30
C ASN A 63 3.65 1.56 -6.82
N GLU A 64 4.75 1.33 -6.10
CA GLU A 64 4.70 1.02 -4.65
C GLU A 64 4.23 2.21 -3.82
N SER A 65 4.63 3.42 -4.21
CA SER A 65 4.16 4.64 -3.54
C SER A 65 2.66 4.89 -3.75
N GLU A 66 2.14 4.47 -4.91
CA GLU A 66 0.72 4.53 -5.25
C GLU A 66 -0.08 3.45 -4.51
N ILE A 67 0.47 2.24 -4.38
CA ILE A 67 -0.12 1.16 -3.56
C ILE A 67 -0.26 1.63 -2.11
N ASP A 68 0.78 2.21 -1.52
CA ASP A 68 0.72 2.73 -0.14
C ASP A 68 -0.32 3.84 0.05
N LYS A 69 -0.50 4.71 -0.96
CA LYS A 69 -1.56 5.74 -0.94
C LYS A 69 -2.94 5.12 -1.03
N SER A 70 -3.15 4.19 -1.97
CA SER A 70 -4.44 3.52 -2.15
C SER A 70 -4.87 2.74 -0.90
N ILE A 71 -3.93 2.10 -0.20
CA ILE A 71 -4.19 1.38 1.05
C ILE A 71 -4.56 2.36 2.16
N LYS A 72 -3.91 3.52 2.23
CA LYS A 72 -4.24 4.58 3.21
C LYS A 72 -5.63 5.17 2.96
N GLU A 73 -5.96 5.48 1.70
CA GLU A 73 -7.27 6.00 1.31
C GLU A 73 -8.38 4.98 1.62
N ALA A 74 -8.16 3.71 1.27
CA ALA A 74 -9.10 2.64 1.59
C ALA A 74 -9.31 2.51 3.11
N LYS A 75 -8.24 2.56 3.90
CA LYS A 75 -8.35 2.52 5.37
C LYS A 75 -9.11 3.73 5.94
N ALA A 76 -8.89 4.92 5.40
CA ALA A 76 -9.60 6.12 5.81
C ALA A 76 -11.10 6.02 5.51
N ALA A 77 -11.47 5.59 4.29
CA ALA A 77 -12.87 5.36 3.92
C ALA A 77 -13.55 4.29 4.80
N LEU A 78 -12.82 3.24 5.17
CA LEU A 78 -13.32 2.22 6.09
C LEU A 78 -13.56 2.77 7.49
N GLN A 79 -12.69 3.66 7.95
CA GLN A 79 -12.81 4.30 9.26
C GLN A 79 -13.99 5.28 9.29
N GLU A 80 -14.15 6.10 8.26
CA GLU A 80 -15.32 6.98 8.11
C GLU A 80 -16.62 6.17 8.11
N LEU A 81 -16.66 5.06 7.36
CA LEU A 81 -17.82 4.16 7.38
C LEU A 81 -18.09 3.59 8.78
N SER A 82 -17.05 3.32 9.56
CA SER A 82 -17.18 2.85 10.95
C SER A 82 -17.79 3.89 11.87
N ASP A 83 -17.52 5.18 11.65
CA ASP A 83 -18.06 6.27 12.48
C ASP A 83 -19.58 6.43 12.26
N PHE A 84 -20.08 6.13 11.06
CA PHE A 84 -21.51 6.21 10.73
C PHE A 84 -22.32 4.99 11.20
N LEU A 85 -21.69 3.85 11.50
CA LEU A 85 -22.39 2.64 11.90
C LEU A 85 -22.37 2.50 13.44
N PRO A 86 -23.51 2.21 14.09
CA PRO A 86 -23.54 1.99 15.53
C PRO A 86 -22.74 0.73 15.91
N GLU A 87 -21.59 0.97 16.55
CA GLU A 87 -20.72 0.05 17.29
C GLU A 87 -20.54 -1.36 16.70
N LYS A 88 -19.79 -1.47 15.58
CA LYS A 88 -19.23 -2.76 15.15
C LYS A 88 -17.82 -2.60 14.61
N ASP A 89 -16.91 -3.47 15.06
CA ASP A 89 -15.55 -3.59 14.53
C ASP A 89 -15.59 -3.93 13.03
N LEU A 90 -15.54 -2.88 12.20
CA LEU A 90 -15.56 -2.96 10.75
C LEU A 90 -14.15 -3.31 10.24
N THR A 91 -14.01 -4.56 9.84
CA THR A 91 -12.85 -5.05 9.10
C THR A 91 -13.26 -5.37 7.66
N TRP A 92 -12.34 -5.25 6.69
CA TRP A 92 -12.61 -5.55 5.27
C TRP A 92 -13.30 -6.90 5.01
N LYS A 93 -13.09 -7.90 5.90
CA LYS A 93 -13.76 -9.20 5.84
C LYS A 93 -15.23 -9.14 6.28
N ASN A 94 -15.56 -8.24 7.20
CA ASN A 94 -16.87 -8.12 7.84
C ASN A 94 -17.76 -7.03 7.23
N VAL A 95 -17.20 -6.05 6.49
CA VAL A 95 -17.94 -4.94 5.86
C VAL A 95 -19.16 -5.43 5.08
N ILE A 96 -18.96 -6.38 4.18
CA ILE A 96 -20.03 -6.86 3.29
C ILE A 96 -21.16 -7.54 4.09
N ARG A 97 -20.81 -8.26 5.17
CA ARG A 97 -21.79 -8.95 6.03
C ARG A 97 -22.63 -7.99 6.84
N LEU A 98 -22.07 -6.84 7.23
CA LEU A 98 -22.74 -5.85 8.07
C LEU A 98 -23.56 -4.86 7.25
N VAL A 99 -23.03 -4.41 6.10
CA VAL A 99 -23.68 -3.40 5.25
C VAL A 99 -24.87 -3.98 4.49
N LYS A 100 -24.79 -5.21 3.98
CA LYS A 100 -25.89 -5.86 3.24
C LYS A 100 -27.24 -5.86 3.97
N PRO A 101 -27.34 -6.34 5.23
CA PRO A 101 -28.62 -6.36 5.93
C PRO A 101 -29.15 -4.96 6.25
N ILE A 102 -28.29 -3.99 6.57
CA ILE A 102 -28.69 -2.60 6.85
C ILE A 102 -29.28 -1.96 5.58
N LEU A 103 -28.63 -2.15 4.43
CA LEU A 103 -29.14 -1.64 3.15
C LEU A 103 -30.44 -2.35 2.73
N ALA A 104 -30.61 -3.63 3.05
CA ALA A 104 -31.83 -4.37 2.78
C ALA A 104 -33.01 -3.85 3.64
N GLU A 105 -32.76 -3.60 4.92
CA GLU A 105 -33.76 -3.04 5.85
C GLU A 105 -34.20 -1.63 5.42
N LEU A 106 -33.26 -0.76 5.02
CA LEU A 106 -33.60 0.57 4.49
C LEU A 106 -34.41 0.49 3.19
N LYS A 107 -34.09 -0.47 2.31
CA LYS A 107 -34.83 -0.67 1.05
C LYS A 107 -36.27 -1.15 1.28
N GLU A 108 -36.53 -1.86 2.37
CA GLU A 108 -37.88 -2.29 2.76
C GLU A 108 -38.68 -1.25 3.55
N GLN A 109 -38.04 -0.21 4.09
CA GLN A 109 -38.71 0.91 4.76
C GLN A 109 -39.30 1.95 3.79
N ASP A 110 -38.75 2.09 2.57
CA ASP A 110 -39.26 2.97 1.51
C ASP A 110 -40.74 2.71 1.12
N PRO A 111 -41.24 1.46 0.98
CA PRO A 111 -42.65 1.21 0.66
C PRO A 111 -43.63 1.42 1.83
N GLN A 112 -43.17 1.51 3.09
CA GLN A 112 -44.04 1.67 4.26
C GLN A 112 -44.42 3.14 4.52
N MET A 113 -43.53 4.09 4.22
CA MET A 113 -43.82 5.53 4.38
C MET A 113 -44.93 6.02 3.42
N LEU A 114 -44.99 5.48 2.20
CA LEU A 114 -46.04 5.81 1.23
C LEU A 114 -47.43 5.29 1.61
N ASN A 115 -47.52 4.22 2.41
CA ASN A 115 -48.80 3.64 2.81
C ASN A 115 -49.40 4.31 4.06
N SER A 116 -48.58 4.84 4.97
CA SER A 116 -49.07 5.58 6.15
C SER A 116 -49.72 6.93 5.81
N GLU A 117 -49.25 7.63 4.76
CA GLU A 117 -49.89 8.88 4.31
C GLU A 117 -51.22 8.64 3.60
N LYS A 118 -51.35 7.52 2.88
CA LYS A 118 -52.55 7.18 2.11
C LYS A 118 -53.73 6.73 2.99
N VAL A 119 -53.46 6.17 4.17
CA VAL A 119 -54.51 5.75 5.11
C VAL A 119 -55.11 6.94 5.87
N ARG A 120 -54.30 7.95 6.23
CA ARG A 120 -54.80 9.18 6.88
C ARG A 120 -55.66 10.04 5.95
N SER A 121 -55.38 10.06 4.65
CA SER A 121 -56.13 10.85 3.67
C SER A 121 -57.47 10.21 3.27
N ARG A 122 -57.69 8.92 3.55
CA ARG A 122 -58.98 8.24 3.27
C ARG A 122 -59.99 8.31 4.41
N SER A 123 -59.57 8.47 5.67
CA SER A 123 -60.50 8.56 6.80
C SER A 123 -61.10 9.94 7.03
N SER A 124 -60.65 10.96 6.29
CA SER A 124 -61.13 12.35 6.45
C SER A 124 -62.47 12.66 5.75
N ASN A 125 -63.01 11.74 4.96
CA ASN A 125 -64.18 12.01 4.09
C ASN A 125 -65.48 11.30 4.53
N LEU A 126 -65.57 10.81 5.78
CA LEU A 126 -66.69 9.94 6.18
C LEU A 126 -67.78 10.60 7.06
N TRP A 127 -67.71 11.90 7.37
CA TRP A 127 -68.65 12.51 8.33
C TRP A 127 -69.27 13.87 7.93
N ASP A 128 -69.18 14.29 6.67
CA ASP A 128 -69.68 15.62 6.26
C ASP A 128 -70.82 15.56 5.24
N ASP A 129 -71.77 14.63 5.40
CA ASP A 129 -72.95 14.58 4.53
C ASP A 129 -74.23 14.22 5.30
N SER A 130 -74.51 14.94 6.39
CA SER A 130 -75.74 14.70 7.15
C SER A 130 -76.44 15.93 7.71
N ILE A 131 -76.23 17.14 7.19
CA ILE A 131 -77.05 18.30 7.58
C ILE A 131 -77.13 19.22 6.34
N HIS A 132 -78.17 19.20 5.49
CA HIS A 132 -79.52 19.68 5.78
C HIS A 132 -80.55 19.09 4.79
N LYS A 133 -81.61 18.47 5.33
CA LYS A 133 -82.85 18.13 4.61
C LYS A 133 -84.00 18.94 5.18
N LYS A 134 -84.44 19.96 4.44
CA LYS A 134 -85.81 20.45 4.20
C LYS A 134 -85.81 21.92 3.82
#